data_AF-A0A968D199-F1
#
_entry.id   AF-A0A968D199-F1
#
_cell.length_a   1.000
_cell.length_b   1.000
_cell.length_c   1.000
_cell.angle_alpha   90.00
_cell.angle_beta   90.00
_cell.angle_gamma   90.00
#
_symmetry.space_group_name_H-M   'P 1'
#
loop_
_entity.id
_entity.type
_entity.pdbx_description
1 polymer ?
#
loop_
_entity_poly.entity_id
_entity_poly.type
_entity_poly.pdbx_seq_one_letter_code
_entity_poly.pdbx_strand_id
1 'polypeptide(L)'
;MKTTDLIIIALKLLAVYLSITGLTNLPPALASAFAILSTDNTEAIFVVATSVHGLVYLIAGALLWGFSPKVARLIEGDIPQFEQEDNEFTVATVLTSGLIILGFFVLGDALPSLVRIGIAALQPSMDNNFPQVVANAAGARKSLIPWSDIVTMLVQLAFGIWLILGSRGIVAFLKKVRYAGR
;
A
#
# COMPACT_ATOMS: atom_id res chain seq x y z
N MET A 1 9.04 9.28 -26.74
CA MET A 1 8.22 9.67 -25.55
C MET A 1 9.03 10.69 -24.75
N LYS A 2 8.46 11.83 -24.34
CA LYS A 2 9.24 12.85 -23.61
C LYS A 2 9.65 12.35 -22.23
N THR A 3 10.88 12.65 -21.80
CA THR A 3 11.42 12.29 -20.48
C THR A 3 10.51 12.77 -19.36
N THR A 4 9.92 13.97 -19.48
CA THR A 4 8.91 14.50 -18.56
C THR A 4 7.74 13.55 -18.35
N ASP A 5 7.21 12.94 -19.42
CA ASP A 5 6.04 12.06 -19.32
C ASP A 5 6.38 10.77 -18.56
N LEU A 6 7.60 10.25 -18.74
CA LEU A 6 8.09 9.07 -18.02
C LEU A 6 8.23 9.38 -16.53
N ILE A 7 8.83 10.53 -16.18
CA ILE A 7 8.97 10.98 -14.79
C ILE A 7 7.59 11.17 -14.14
N ILE A 8 6.64 11.78 -14.86
CA ILE A 8 5.26 11.94 -14.38
C ILE A 8 4.62 10.58 -14.08
N ILE A 9 4.79 9.59 -14.95
CA ILE A 9 4.27 8.24 -14.74
C ILE A 9 4.90 7.61 -13.50
N ALA A 10 6.24 7.67 -13.38
CA ALA A 10 6.96 7.11 -12.24
C ALA A 10 6.50 7.75 -10.91
N LEU A 11 6.35 9.08 -10.87
CA LEU A 11 5.84 9.79 -9.70
C LEU A 11 4.40 9.41 -9.36
N LYS A 12 3.56 9.15 -10.36
CA LYS A 12 2.18 8.68 -10.14
C LYS A 12 2.12 7.25 -9.62
N LEU A 13 2.97 6.36 -10.13
CA LEU A 13 3.11 5.01 -9.61
C LEU A 13 3.58 5.04 -8.15
N LEU A 14 4.57 5.89 -7.85
CA LEU A 14 5.03 6.10 -6.48
C LEU A 14 3.90 6.65 -5.58
N ALA A 15 3.11 7.61 -6.07
CA ALA A 15 1.96 8.13 -5.33
C ALA A 15 0.91 7.05 -5.02
N VAL A 16 0.62 6.16 -5.98
CA VAL A 16 -0.26 5.00 -5.78
C VAL A 16 0.31 4.06 -4.74
N TYR A 17 1.61 3.76 -4.82
CA TYR A 17 2.30 2.94 -3.82
C TYR A 17 2.14 3.53 -2.41
N LEU A 18 2.52 4.81 -2.22
CA LEU A 18 2.39 5.48 -0.93
C LEU A 18 0.94 5.49 -0.42
N SER A 19 -0.03 5.66 -1.31
CA SER A 19 -1.45 5.62 -0.95
C SER A 19 -1.86 4.23 -0.44
N ILE A 20 -1.41 3.17 -1.11
CA ILE A 20 -1.66 1.79 -0.68
C ILE A 20 -0.98 1.52 0.65
N THR A 21 0.30 1.86 0.80
CA THR A 21 1.03 1.74 2.08
C THR A 21 0.32 2.50 3.20
N GLY A 22 -0.19 3.70 2.92
CA GLY A 22 -0.98 4.46 3.88
C GLY A 22 -2.26 3.74 4.29
N LEU A 23 -3.04 3.24 3.31
CA LEU A 23 -4.27 2.49 3.57
C LEU A 23 -4.03 1.19 4.33
N THR A 24 -2.94 0.48 4.06
CA THR A 24 -2.62 -0.78 4.75
C THR A 24 -2.18 -0.56 6.20
N ASN A 25 -1.70 0.64 6.54
CA ASN A 25 -1.37 1.00 7.92
C ASN A 25 -2.57 1.53 8.72
N LEU A 26 -3.73 1.78 8.09
CA LEU A 26 -4.92 2.26 8.80
C LEU A 26 -5.57 1.23 9.73
N PRO A 27 -5.75 -0.07 9.37
CA PRO A 27 -6.45 -1.01 10.23
C PRO A 27 -5.80 -1.19 11.61
N PRO A 28 -4.47 -1.35 11.74
CA PRO A 28 -3.81 -1.41 13.05
C PRO A 28 -3.95 -0.11 13.85
N ALA A 29 -3.84 1.05 13.18
CA ALA A 29 -4.04 2.36 13.79
C ALA A 29 -5.47 2.54 14.34
N LEU A 30 -6.48 2.14 13.57
CA LEU A 30 -7.88 2.18 14.01
C LEU A 30 -8.15 1.18 15.14
N ALA A 31 -7.68 -0.05 15.03
CA ALA A 31 -7.87 -1.08 16.05
C ALA A 31 -7.29 -0.64 17.39
N SER A 32 -6.11 -0.03 17.37
CA SER A 32 -5.46 0.50 18.56
C SER A 32 -6.15 1.78 19.08
N ALA A 33 -6.68 2.64 18.20
CA ALA A 33 -7.49 3.80 18.62
C ALA A 33 -8.75 3.41 19.39
N PHE A 34 -9.43 2.31 18.98
CA PHE A 34 -10.56 1.76 19.73
C PHE A 34 -10.12 1.10 21.04
N ALA A 35 -8.90 0.58 21.14
CA ALA A 35 -8.37 -0.02 22.36
C ALA A 35 -8.00 1.02 23.44
N ILE A 36 -7.54 2.22 23.06
CA ILE A 36 -7.21 3.31 24.02
C ILE A 36 -8.41 3.74 24.87
N LEU A 37 -9.64 3.55 24.39
CA LEU A 37 -10.83 3.79 25.20
C LEU A 37 -10.87 2.91 26.48
N SER A 38 -9.97 1.92 26.60
CA SER A 38 -10.00 0.93 27.68
C SER A 38 -8.89 1.01 28.75
N THR A 39 -7.60 1.28 28.51
CA THR A 39 -6.61 1.63 29.58
C THR A 39 -5.20 1.98 29.07
N ASP A 40 -4.44 2.73 29.90
CA ASP A 40 -2.99 3.02 29.91
C ASP A 40 -2.36 4.02 28.92
N ASN A 41 -1.57 4.97 29.46
CA ASN A 41 -0.96 6.09 28.72
C ASN A 41 0.12 5.65 27.72
N THR A 42 0.76 4.50 27.95
CA THR A 42 1.85 3.99 27.11
C THR A 42 1.32 3.43 25.78
N GLU A 43 0.16 2.77 25.80
CA GLU A 43 -0.50 2.28 24.59
C GLU A 43 -0.97 3.45 23.73
N ALA A 44 -1.45 4.53 24.35
CA ALA A 44 -1.90 5.72 23.65
C ALA A 44 -0.80 6.38 22.78
N ILE A 45 0.44 6.44 23.27
CA ILE A 45 1.58 6.98 22.50
C ILE A 45 1.88 6.12 21.28
N PHE A 46 1.82 4.79 21.42
CA PHE A 46 2.06 3.85 20.31
C PHE A 46 1.01 3.98 19.22
N VAL A 47 -0.26 4.18 19.58
CA VAL A 47 -1.35 4.40 18.62
C VAL A 47 -1.19 5.69 17.86
N VAL A 48 -0.83 6.78 18.55
CA VAL A 48 -0.62 8.08 17.91
C VAL A 48 0.52 7.96 16.89
N ALA A 49 1.62 7.29 17.25
CA ALA A 49 2.76 7.11 16.34
C ALA A 49 2.40 6.31 15.07
N THR A 50 1.67 5.20 15.22
CA THR A 50 1.25 4.35 14.09
C THR A 50 0.17 5.02 13.22
N SER A 51 -0.76 5.76 13.82
CA SER A 51 -1.79 6.52 13.10
C SER A 51 -1.20 7.65 12.25
N VAL A 52 -0.22 8.38 12.80
CA VAL A 52 0.47 9.45 12.09
C VAL A 52 1.20 8.88 10.88
N HIS A 53 1.82 7.70 11.00
CA HIS A 53 2.55 7.08 9.90
C HIS A 53 1.66 6.81 8.67
N GLY A 54 0.49 6.19 8.87
CA GLY A 54 -0.47 5.93 7.78
C GLY A 54 -0.99 7.21 7.13
N LEU A 55 -1.32 8.23 7.94
CA LEU A 55 -1.78 9.54 7.45
C LEU A 55 -0.72 10.28 6.65
N VAL A 56 0.53 10.26 7.11
CA VAL A 56 1.65 10.88 6.38
C VAL A 56 1.81 10.27 5.00
N TYR A 57 1.71 8.94 4.87
CA TYR A 57 1.76 8.28 3.57
C TYR A 57 0.59 8.63 2.66
N LEU A 58 -0.63 8.72 3.19
CA LEU A 58 -1.80 9.14 2.40
C LEU A 58 -1.68 10.58 1.91
N ILE A 59 -1.26 11.48 2.79
CA ILE A 59 -1.04 12.89 2.44
C ILE A 59 0.09 13.00 1.42
N ALA A 60 1.21 12.31 1.63
CA ALA A 60 2.32 12.29 0.70
C ALA A 60 1.90 11.72 -0.67
N GLY A 61 1.14 10.63 -0.69
CA GLY A 61 0.59 10.05 -1.91
C GLY A 61 -0.35 11.02 -2.64
N ALA A 62 -1.28 11.66 -1.93
CA ALA A 62 -2.21 12.63 -2.51
C ALA A 62 -1.50 13.88 -3.05
N LEU A 63 -0.55 14.43 -2.29
CA LEU A 63 0.27 15.56 -2.71
C LEU A 63 1.11 15.19 -3.93
N LEU A 64 1.80 14.06 -3.89
CA LEU A 64 2.66 13.61 -5.00
C LEU A 64 1.84 13.36 -6.26
N TRP A 65 0.62 12.83 -6.13
CA TRP A 65 -0.30 12.64 -7.25
C TRP A 65 -0.71 13.97 -7.90
N GLY A 66 -1.11 14.96 -7.09
CA GLY A 66 -1.53 16.27 -7.58
C GLY A 66 -0.38 17.12 -8.13
N PHE A 67 0.78 17.06 -7.49
CA PHE A 67 1.97 17.84 -7.84
C PHE A 67 2.93 17.12 -8.79
N SER A 68 2.62 15.90 -9.23
CA SER A 68 3.46 15.09 -10.11
C SER A 68 3.99 15.84 -11.35
N PRO A 69 3.19 16.69 -12.05
CA PRO A 69 3.69 17.45 -13.19
C PRO A 69 4.66 18.57 -12.81
N LYS A 70 4.49 19.19 -11.64
CA LYS A 70 5.38 20.25 -11.16
C LYS A 70 6.73 19.67 -10.74
N VAL A 71 6.70 18.56 -10.01
CA VAL A 71 7.91 17.84 -9.58
C VAL A 71 8.67 17.30 -10.79
N ALA A 72 7.98 16.76 -11.79
CA ALA A 72 8.64 16.27 -13.00
C ALA A 72 9.41 17.37 -13.75
N ARG A 73 8.86 18.59 -13.84
CA ARG A 73 9.55 19.73 -14.46
C ARG A 73 10.78 20.18 -13.66
N LEU A 74 10.73 20.05 -12.34
CA LEU A 74 11.87 20.36 -11.47
C LEU A 74 13.02 19.37 -11.73
N ILE A 75 12.69 18.07 -11.82
CA ILE A 75 13.66 16.99 -12.05
C ILE A 75 14.25 17.07 -13.47
N GLU A 76 13.43 17.38 -14.48
CA GLU A 76 13.90 17.46 -15.88
C GLU A 76 14.92 18.59 -16.10
N GLY A 77 14.89 19.65 -15.29
CA GLY A 77 15.88 20.73 -15.36
C GLY A 77 17.32 20.26 -15.13
N ASP A 78 17.50 19.11 -14.48
CA ASP A 78 18.81 18.59 -14.06
C ASP A 78 19.30 17.39 -14.90
N ILE A 79 18.51 16.90 -15.86
CA ILE A 79 18.84 15.68 -16.62
C ILE A 79 19.25 16.04 -18.06
N PRO A 80 20.44 15.62 -18.54
CA PRO A 80 20.82 15.79 -19.94
C PRO A 80 19.80 15.08 -20.84
N GLN A 81 19.36 15.76 -21.90
CA GLN A 81 18.38 15.21 -22.84
C GLN A 81 18.96 13.98 -23.52
N PHE A 82 18.52 12.79 -23.11
CA PHE A 82 18.82 11.56 -23.83
C PHE A 82 18.06 11.57 -25.16
N GLU A 83 18.78 11.29 -26.25
CA GLU A 83 18.17 11.11 -27.57
C GLU A 83 17.07 10.03 -27.47
N GLN A 84 15.85 10.41 -27.83
CA GLN A 84 14.71 9.50 -27.79
C GLN A 84 14.88 8.49 -28.92
N GLU A 85 15.15 7.23 -28.58
CA GLU A 85 14.85 6.14 -29.51
C GLU A 85 13.35 6.18 -29.82
N ASP A 86 13.01 6.09 -31.12
CA ASP A 86 11.66 5.96 -31.68
C ASP A 86 11.02 4.61 -31.32
N ASN A 87 11.07 4.25 -30.03
CA ASN A 87 10.41 3.09 -29.51
C ASN A 87 8.92 3.42 -29.32
N GLU A 88 8.06 2.71 -30.05
CA GLU A 88 6.58 2.79 -30.05
C GLU A 88 5.92 2.49 -28.69
N PHE A 89 6.68 2.46 -27.60
CA PHE A 89 6.15 2.28 -26.26
C PHE A 89 5.23 3.45 -25.89
N THR A 90 3.93 3.18 -26.00
CA THR A 90 2.89 4.11 -25.59
C THR A 90 2.93 4.29 -24.07
N VAL A 91 2.77 5.53 -23.60
CA VAL A 91 2.62 5.93 -22.17
C VAL A 91 1.70 4.98 -21.39
N ALA A 92 0.63 4.53 -22.04
CA ALA A 92 -0.34 3.58 -21.48
C ALA A 92 0.28 2.22 -21.16
N THR A 93 1.16 1.71 -22.01
CA THR A 93 1.85 0.42 -21.83
C THR A 93 2.79 0.50 -20.63
N VAL A 94 3.61 1.55 -20.53
CA VAL A 94 4.54 1.75 -19.41
C VAL A 94 3.79 1.86 -18.09
N LEU A 95 2.69 2.63 -18.05
CA LEU A 95 1.87 2.76 -16.85
C LEU A 95 1.18 1.44 -16.48
N THR A 96 0.70 0.67 -17.46
CA THR A 96 0.08 -0.65 -17.23
C THR A 96 1.10 -1.61 -16.62
N SER A 97 2.29 -1.72 -17.22
CA SER A 97 3.37 -2.58 -16.72
C SER A 97 3.80 -2.16 -15.31
N GLY A 98 3.93 -0.86 -15.06
CA GLY A 98 4.26 -0.33 -13.74
C GLY A 98 3.21 -0.68 -12.67
N LEU A 99 1.92 -0.58 -12.99
CA LEU A 99 0.84 -0.98 -12.08
C LEU A 99 0.85 -2.49 -11.80
N ILE A 100 1.16 -3.31 -12.80
CA ILE A 100 1.28 -4.77 -12.63
C ILE A 100 2.45 -5.11 -11.71
N ILE A 101 3.63 -4.51 -11.94
CA ILE A 101 4.81 -4.71 -11.08
C ILE A 101 4.51 -4.27 -9.64
N LEU A 102 3.85 -3.12 -9.48
CA LEU A 102 3.44 -2.62 -8.16
C LEU A 102 2.45 -3.58 -7.49
N GLY A 103 1.50 -4.15 -8.25
CA GLY A 103 0.58 -5.17 -7.75
C GLY A 103 1.30 -6.42 -7.25
N PHE A 104 2.30 -6.93 -8.00
CA PHE A 104 3.13 -8.04 -7.54
C PHE A 104 3.93 -7.70 -6.28
N PHE A 105 4.45 -6.48 -6.18
CA PHE A 105 5.16 -6.02 -4.99
C PHE A 105 4.25 -6.02 -3.75
N VAL A 106 3.03 -5.50 -3.88
CA VAL A 106 2.02 -5.51 -2.81
C VAL A 106 1.62 -6.94 -2.42
N LEU A 107 1.47 -7.85 -3.40
CA LEU A 107 1.22 -9.27 -3.11
C LEU A 107 2.39 -9.94 -2.40
N GLY A 108 3.62 -9.58 -2.77
CA GLY A 108 4.84 -10.09 -2.14
C GLY A 108 4.88 -9.80 -0.64
N ASP A 109 4.35 -8.65 -0.21
CA ASP A 109 4.23 -8.28 1.21
C ASP A 109 3.06 -9.00 1.92
N ALA A 110 1.97 -9.27 1.20
CA ALA A 110 0.82 -9.97 1.74
C ALA A 110 1.08 -11.47 1.99
N LEU A 111 1.95 -12.10 1.20
CA LEU A 111 2.23 -13.54 1.28
C LEU A 111 2.84 -13.97 2.63
N PRO A 112 3.91 -13.33 3.16
CA PRO A 112 4.42 -13.62 4.50
C PRO A 112 3.35 -13.49 5.59
N SER A 113 2.50 -12.46 5.50
CA SER A 113 1.40 -12.24 6.45
C SER A 113 0.36 -13.36 6.39
N LEU A 114 -0.01 -13.81 5.19
CA LEU A 114 -0.89 -14.96 4.99
C LEU A 114 -0.31 -16.25 5.56
N VAL A 115 0.97 -16.52 5.30
CA VAL A 115 1.68 -17.69 5.84
C VAL A 115 1.72 -17.64 7.36
N ARG A 116 2.05 -16.47 7.95
CA ARG A 116 2.06 -16.27 9.41
C ARG A 116 0.69 -16.55 10.03
N ILE A 117 -0.37 -15.96 9.49
CA ILE A 117 -1.74 -16.16 9.98
C ILE A 117 -2.17 -17.63 9.83
N GLY A 118 -1.81 -18.28 8.71
CA GLY A 118 -2.08 -19.70 8.50
C GLY A 118 -1.37 -20.61 9.51
N ILE A 119 -0.08 -20.36 9.76
CA ILE A 119 0.70 -21.10 10.77
C ILE A 119 0.11 -20.87 12.17
N ALA A 120 -0.21 -19.62 12.53
CA ALA A 120 -0.79 -19.29 13.83
C ALA A 120 -2.16 -19.93 14.06
N ALA A 121 -2.95 -20.13 12.99
CA ALA A 121 -4.23 -20.81 13.05
C ALA A 121 -4.10 -22.33 13.19
N LEU A 122 -3.14 -22.95 12.50
CA LEU A 122 -2.92 -24.40 12.51
C LEU A 122 -2.10 -24.87 13.73
N GLN A 123 -1.11 -24.08 14.14
CA GLN A 123 -0.19 -24.41 15.21
C GLN A 123 0.04 -23.20 16.14
N PRO A 124 -0.97 -22.85 16.97
CA PRO A 124 -0.90 -21.74 17.92
C PRO A 124 0.30 -21.77 18.88
N SER A 125 0.89 -22.94 19.12
CA SER A 125 2.02 -23.14 20.04
C SER A 125 3.38 -22.75 19.45
N MET A 126 3.48 -22.56 18.13
CA MET A 126 4.74 -22.19 17.46
C MET A 126 4.89 -20.69 17.22
N ASP A 127 3.81 -19.90 17.36
CA ASP A 127 3.88 -18.46 17.16
C ASP A 127 4.04 -17.73 18.50
N ASN A 128 5.22 -17.14 18.71
CA ASN A 128 5.53 -16.34 19.90
C ASN A 128 4.96 -14.92 19.84
N ASN A 129 4.43 -14.48 18.68
CA ASN A 129 3.94 -13.11 18.49
C ASN A 129 2.46 -12.93 18.89
N PHE A 130 1.68 -14.01 18.96
CA PHE A 130 0.30 -13.95 19.41
C PHE A 130 0.22 -14.37 20.88
N PRO A 131 -0.15 -13.47 21.82
CA PRO A 131 -0.15 -13.78 23.25
C PRO A 131 -1.11 -14.94 23.55
N GLN A 132 -0.52 -16.02 24.09
CA GLN A 132 -1.20 -17.25 24.47
C GLN A 132 -2.07 -17.05 25.73
N VAL A 133 -3.29 -16.51 25.63
CA VAL A 133 -4.16 -16.42 26.82
C VAL A 133 -5.64 -16.59 26.51
N VAL A 134 -6.04 -17.77 26.02
CA VAL A 134 -7.35 -18.31 26.40
C VAL A 134 -7.16 -19.79 26.65
N ALA A 135 -6.70 -20.17 27.85
CA ALA A 135 -6.90 -21.52 28.33
C ALA A 135 -8.38 -21.63 28.70
N ASN A 136 -9.19 -22.29 27.87
CA ASN A 136 -10.48 -22.77 28.35
C ASN A 136 -10.23 -23.72 29.54
N ALA A 137 -11.24 -23.98 30.39
CA ALA A 137 -11.12 -24.89 31.55
C ALA A 137 -10.54 -26.29 31.23
N ALA A 138 -10.46 -26.66 29.94
CA ALA A 138 -9.84 -27.88 29.41
C ALA A 138 -8.37 -27.72 28.93
N GLY A 139 -7.71 -26.58 29.15
CA GLY A 139 -6.30 -26.35 28.78
C GLY A 139 -6.02 -26.14 27.28
N ALA A 140 -7.05 -25.98 26.44
CA ALA A 140 -6.87 -25.69 25.02
C ALA A 140 -6.29 -24.28 24.82
N ARG A 141 -5.15 -24.17 24.09
CA ARG A 141 -4.52 -22.90 23.75
C ARG A 141 -5.10 -22.37 22.44
N LYS A 142 -5.65 -21.15 22.44
CA LYS A 142 -6.11 -20.45 21.23
C LYS A 142 -5.21 -19.26 20.93
N SER A 143 -4.74 -19.14 19.69
CA SER A 143 -4.02 -17.96 19.22
C SER A 143 -4.99 -16.79 19.10
N LEU A 144 -4.68 -15.66 19.74
CA LEU A 144 -5.38 -14.39 19.56
C LEU A 144 -4.75 -13.66 18.39
N ILE A 145 -5.16 -14.04 17.18
CA ILE A 145 -4.81 -13.30 15.96
C ILE A 145 -5.61 -11.98 15.98
N PRO A 146 -4.97 -10.80 16.01
CA PRO A 146 -5.66 -9.53 15.93
C PRO A 146 -6.46 -9.47 14.65
N TRP A 147 -7.73 -9.07 14.76
CA TRP A 147 -8.58 -8.88 13.59
C TRP A 147 -7.96 -7.88 12.59
N SER A 148 -7.22 -6.87 13.09
CA SER A 148 -6.50 -5.90 12.26
C SER A 148 -5.49 -6.53 11.31
N ASP A 149 -4.81 -7.60 11.71
CA ASP A 149 -3.80 -8.28 10.88
C ASP A 149 -4.48 -9.02 9.73
N ILE A 150 -5.61 -9.68 10.02
CA ILE A 150 -6.42 -10.37 9.01
C ILE A 150 -6.95 -9.34 8.00
N VAL A 151 -7.51 -8.23 8.48
CA VAL A 151 -8.01 -7.15 7.61
C VAL A 151 -6.89 -6.58 6.77
N THR A 152 -5.73 -6.28 7.36
CA THR A 152 -4.58 -5.71 6.63
C THR A 152 -4.12 -6.63 5.52
N MET A 153 -3.95 -7.92 5.82
CA MET A 153 -3.58 -8.94 4.84
C MET A 153 -4.63 -9.03 3.72
N LEU A 154 -5.92 -9.08 4.04
CA LEU A 154 -6.98 -9.13 3.03
C LEU A 154 -6.99 -7.87 2.15
N VAL A 155 -6.77 -6.70 2.73
CA VAL A 155 -6.67 -5.43 2.01
C VAL A 155 -5.47 -5.44 1.07
N GLN A 156 -4.29 -5.89 1.52
CA GLN A 156 -3.11 -6.02 0.66
C GLN A 156 -3.33 -7.00 -0.48
N LEU A 157 -3.92 -8.18 -0.21
CA LEU A 157 -4.27 -9.16 -1.25
C LEU A 157 -5.25 -8.58 -2.27
N ALA A 158 -6.31 -7.92 -1.79
CA ALA A 158 -7.32 -7.31 -2.65
C ALA A 158 -6.70 -6.23 -3.54
N PHE A 159 -5.87 -5.33 -2.98
CA PHE A 159 -5.19 -4.29 -3.76
C PHE A 159 -4.18 -4.86 -4.75
N GLY A 160 -3.38 -5.84 -4.34
CA GLY A 160 -2.41 -6.50 -5.22
C GLY A 160 -3.09 -7.17 -6.42
N ILE A 161 -4.14 -7.96 -6.18
CA ILE A 161 -4.94 -8.60 -7.25
C ILE A 161 -5.62 -7.54 -8.12
N TRP A 162 -6.24 -6.53 -7.50
CA TRP A 162 -6.93 -5.47 -8.22
C TRP A 162 -5.99 -4.64 -9.10
N LEU A 163 -4.75 -4.40 -8.68
CA LEU A 163 -3.75 -3.71 -9.50
C LEU A 163 -3.32 -4.54 -10.70
N ILE A 164 -3.08 -5.84 -10.52
CA ILE A 164 -2.64 -6.73 -11.61
C ILE A 164 -3.75 -6.85 -12.66
N LEU A 165 -4.97 -7.21 -12.22
CA LEU A 165 -6.10 -7.47 -13.12
C LEU A 165 -6.75 -6.17 -13.62
N GLY A 166 -6.80 -5.14 -12.77
CA GLY A 166 -7.47 -3.86 -13.04
C GLY A 166 -6.57 -2.79 -13.66
N SER A 167 -5.27 -3.07 -13.88
CA SER A 167 -4.29 -2.13 -14.47
C SER A 167 -4.82 -1.41 -15.72
N ARG A 168 -5.45 -2.14 -16.65
CA ARG A 168 -6.06 -1.58 -17.87
C ARG A 168 -7.20 -0.60 -17.58
N GLY A 169 -8.05 -0.92 -16.61
CA GLY A 169 -9.18 -0.08 -16.19
C GLY A 169 -8.70 1.21 -15.52
N ILE A 170 -7.68 1.13 -14.67
CA ILE A 170 -7.05 2.30 -14.04
C ILE A 170 -6.47 3.22 -15.11
N VAL A 171 -5.74 2.68 -16.09
CA VAL A 171 -5.17 3.45 -17.19
C VAL A 171 -6.26 4.13 -18.03
N ALA A 172 -7.37 3.44 -18.32
CA ALA A 172 -8.50 4.01 -19.04
C ALA A 172 -9.18 5.15 -18.26
N PHE A 173 -9.36 4.97 -16.95
CA PHE A 173 -9.88 6.00 -16.06
C PHE A 173 -8.98 7.24 -16.04
N LEU A 174 -7.66 7.05 -15.96
CA LEU A 174 -6.68 8.14 -15.96
C LEU A 174 -6.67 8.92 -17.26
N LYS A 175 -6.81 8.22 -18.41
CA LYS A 175 -7.03 8.90 -19.69
C LYS A 175 -8.29 9.75 -19.64
N LYS A 176 -9.42 9.20 -19.17
CA LYS A 176 -10.70 9.92 -19.08
C LYS A 176 -10.60 11.18 -18.21
N VAL A 177 -9.99 11.10 -17.04
CA VAL A 177 -9.80 12.26 -16.13
C VAL A 177 -8.90 13.32 -16.76
N ARG A 178 -7.83 12.92 -17.47
CA ARG A 178 -6.93 13.87 -18.15
C ARG A 178 -7.63 14.60 -19.30
N TYR A 179 -8.53 13.94 -20.01
CA TYR A 179 -9.29 14.55 -21.11
C TYR A 179 -10.53 15.33 -20.67
N ALA A 180 -11.08 15.05 -19.49
CA ALA A 180 -12.21 15.79 -18.94
C ALA A 180 -11.85 17.19 -18.40
N GLY A 181 -10.57 17.46 -18.16
CA GLY A 181 -10.06 18.76 -17.70
C GLY A 181 -9.53 19.67 -18.82
N ARG A 182 -9.75 19.31 -20.09
CA ARG A 182 -9.48 20.13 -21.27
C ARG A 182 -10.79 20.49 -21.94
#